data_AF-A0A5C6CEQ9-F1
#
_entry.id   AF-A0A5C6CEQ9-F1
#
_cell.length_a   1.000
_cell.length_b   1.000
_cell.length_c   1.000
_cell.angle_alpha   90.00
_cell.angle_beta   90.00
_cell.angle_gamma   90.00
#
_symmetry.space_group_name_H-M   'P 1'
#
loop_
_entity.id
_entity.type
_entity.pdbx_description
1 polymer ?
#
loop_
_entity_poly.entity_id
_entity_poly.type
_entity_poly.pdbx_seq_one_letter_code
_entity_poly.pdbx_strand_id
1 'polypeptide(L)' 'MSRNPILDELHETRRKILAEYNGDLSAYLREAQVRLEASGRPIAKLKQRRIRDIGAAEAAVIEVEKLTSQRDSNR' A
#
# COMPACT_ATOMS: atom_id res chain seq x y z
N MET A 1 10.07 12.81 21.37
CA MET A 1 9.72 12.18 20.07
C MET A 1 9.31 13.29 19.13
N SER A 2 10.14 13.66 18.14
CA SER A 2 9.74 14.65 17.14
C SER A 2 8.69 14.03 16.24
N ARG A 3 7.52 14.65 16.15
CA ARG A 3 6.48 14.25 15.20
C ARG A 3 7.01 14.49 13.79
N ASN A 4 6.85 13.50 12.92
CA ASN A 4 7.21 13.64 11.52
C ASN A 4 6.07 14.42 10.82
N PRO A 5 6.31 15.65 10.35
CA PRO A 5 5.26 16.49 9.79
C PRO A 5 4.62 15.86 8.53
N ILE A 6 5.39 15.11 7.75
CA ILE A 6 4.88 14.42 6.55
C ILE A 6 3.86 13.35 6.94
N LEU A 7 4.10 12.62 8.04
CA LEU A 7 3.15 11.61 8.51
C LEU A 7 1.87 12.25 9.02
N ASP A 8 1.97 13.38 9.71
CA ASP A 8 0.80 14.10 10.21
C ASP A 8 -0.09 14.58 9.05
N GLU A 9 0.49 15.17 8.00
CA GLU A 9 -0.23 15.57 6.78
C GLU A 9 -0.90 14.39 6.08
N LEU A 10 -0.21 13.25 6.00
CA LEU A 10 -0.72 12.04 5.36
C LEU A 10 -1.90 11.44 6.15
N HIS A 11 -1.81 11.44 7.47
CA HIS A 11 -2.91 11.03 8.35
C HIS A 11 -4.10 11.99 8.28
N GLU A 12 -3.87 13.30 8.20
CA GLU A 12 -4.93 14.29 8.00
C GLU A 12 -5.65 14.09 6.68
N THR A 13 -4.90 13.90 5.60
CA THR A 13 -5.44 13.64 4.27
C THR A 13 -6.29 12.36 4.28
N ARG A 14 -5.79 11.29 4.91
CA ARG A 14 -6.55 10.04 5.08
C ARG A 14 -7.85 10.26 5.84
N ARG A 15 -7.85 11.06 6.91
CA ARG A 15 -9.06 11.36 7.68
C ARG A 15 -10.10 12.12 6.85
N LYS A 16 -9.68 13.10 6.04
CA LYS A 16 -10.57 13.83 5.14
C LYS A 16 -11.24 12.90 4.13
N ILE A 17 -10.45 12.06 3.47
CA ILE A 17 -10.97 11.06 2.52
C ILE A 17 -11.94 10.10 3.23
N LEU A 18 -11.62 9.59 4.42
CA LEU A 18 -12.53 8.69 5.13
C LEU A 18 -13.83 9.39 5.58
N ALA A 19 -13.79 10.67 5.92
CA ALA A 19 -14.99 11.43 6.29
C ALA A 19 -15.94 11.61 5.11
N GLU A 20 -15.41 11.88 3.91
CA GLU A 20 -16.21 12.03 2.68
C GLU A 20 -16.96 10.74 2.30
N TYR A 21 -16.37 9.57 2.60
CA TYR A 21 -16.93 8.26 2.26
C TYR A 21 -17.47 7.49 3.47
N ASN A 22 -17.69 8.13 4.63
CA ASN A 22 -18.15 7.48 5.86
C ASN A 22 -17.33 6.25 6.27
N GLY A 23 -16.02 6.26 5.99
CA GLY A 23 -15.13 5.13 6.23
C GLY A 23 -15.20 4.02 5.18
N ASP A 24 -16.05 4.11 4.16
CA ASP A 24 -16.15 3.13 3.07
C ASP A 24 -15.04 3.34 2.04
N LEU A 25 -13.90 2.69 2.28
CA LEU A 25 -12.77 2.67 1.34
C LEU A 25 -13.16 2.09 -0.02
N SER A 26 -14.11 1.15 -0.08
CA SER A 26 -14.51 0.53 -1.35
C SER A 26 -15.29 1.52 -2.21
N ALA A 27 -16.14 2.36 -1.60
CA ALA A 27 -16.83 3.45 -2.28
C ALA A 27 -15.85 4.45 -2.88
N TYR A 28 -14.85 4.87 -2.10
CA TYR A 28 -13.77 5.74 -2.59
C TYR A 28 -13.05 5.15 -3.80
N LEU A 29 -12.64 3.87 -3.74
CA LEU A 29 -11.92 3.21 -4.83
C LEU A 29 -12.77 3.08 -6.10
N ARG A 30 -14.06 2.78 -5.97
CA ARG A 30 -14.99 2.74 -7.12
C ARG A 30 -15.11 4.10 -7.79
N GLU A 31 -15.28 5.16 -7.02
CA GLU A 31 -15.37 6.51 -7.60
C GLU A 31 -14.05 6.96 -8.24
N ALA A 32 -12.91 6.67 -7.59
CA ALA A 32 -11.59 6.93 -8.16
C ALA A 32 -11.38 6.20 -9.50
N GLN A 33 -11.87 4.96 -9.61
CA GLN A 33 -11.86 4.19 -10.84
C GLN A 33 -12.70 4.86 -11.93
N VAL A 34 -13.91 5.33 -11.61
CA VAL A 34 -14.77 6.06 -12.57
C VAL A 34 -14.09 7.33 -13.07
N ARG A 35 -13.45 8.11 -12.17
CA ARG A 35 -12.69 9.31 -12.55
C ARG A 35 -11.49 8.97 -13.45
N LEU A 36 -10.82 7.86 -13.18
CA LEU A 36 -9.70 7.39 -13.99
C LEU A 36 -10.17 7.00 -15.40
N GLU A 37 -11.26 6.26 -15.51
CA GLU A 37 -11.86 5.87 -16.79
C GLU A 37 -12.33 7.09 -17.59
N ALA A 38 -12.93 8.09 -16.93
CA ALA A 38 -13.34 9.34 -17.55
C ALA A 38 -12.17 10.22 -18.01
N SER A 39 -10.97 10.06 -17.42
CA SER A 39 -9.80 10.88 -17.74
C SER A 39 -9.21 10.63 -19.13
N GLY A 40 -9.63 9.56 -19.81
CA GLY A 40 -9.09 9.15 -21.11
C GLY A 40 -7.62 8.71 -21.06
N ARG A 41 -7.01 8.62 -19.87
CA ARG A 41 -5.63 8.17 -19.71
C ARG A 41 -5.54 6.67 -19.98
N PRO A 42 -4.53 6.20 -20.74
CA PRO A 42 -4.35 4.78 -20.97
C PRO A 42 -4.04 4.06 -19.65
N ILE A 43 -4.94 3.17 -19.24
CA ILE A 43 -4.74 2.31 -18.08
C ILE A 43 -3.95 1.08 -18.54
N ALA A 44 -2.73 0.94 -18.02
CA ALA A 44 -1.89 -0.21 -18.32
C ALA A 44 -2.56 -1.50 -17.81
N LYS A 45 -2.88 -2.42 -18.73
CA LYS A 45 -3.37 -3.77 -18.39
C LYS A 45 -2.19 -4.66 -18.02
N LEU A 46 -1.60 -4.41 -16.85
CA LEU A 46 -0.56 -5.26 -16.32
C LEU A 46 -1.15 -6.60 -15.89
N LYS A 47 -0.45 -7.69 -16.18
CA LYS A 47 -0.83 -9.02 -15.70
C LYS A 47 -0.75 -8.99 -14.17
N GLN A 48 -1.90 -9.02 -13.50
CA GLN A 48 -1.97 -9.12 -12.05
C GLN A 48 -1.26 -10.42 -11.62
N ARG A 49 -0.26 -10.31 -10.73
CA ARG A 49 0.42 -11.47 -10.17
C ARG A 49 -0.62 -12.31 -9.44
N ARG A 50 -0.65 -13.61 -9.74
CA ARG A 50 -1.57 -14.54 -9.05
C ARG A 50 -0.99 -14.83 -7.67
N ILE A 51 -1.85 -15.23 -6.73
CA ILE A 51 -1.43 -15.60 -5.37
C ILE A 51 -0.32 -16.67 -5.39
N ARG A 52 -0.34 -17.55 -6.39
CA ARG A 52 0.68 -18.59 -6.61
C ARG A 52 2.08 -18.03 -6.91
N ASP A 53 2.16 -16.79 -7.38
CA ASP A 53 3.42 -16.08 -7.65
C ASP A 53 3.96 -15.38 -6.39
N ILE A 54 3.21 -15.38 -5.27
CA ILE A 54 3.58 -14.76 -3.98
C ILE A 54 4.52 -15.65 -3.15
N GLY A 55 4.54 -16.97 -3.40
CA GLY A 55 5.43 -17.88 -2.67
C GLY A 55 6.92 -17.51 -2.76
N ALA A 56 7.34 -16.90 -3.88
CA ALA A 56 8.69 -16.35 -4.03
C ALA A 56 8.93 -15.08 -3.20
N ALA A 57 7.89 -14.27 -2.97
CA ALA A 57 7.96 -13.08 -2.14
C ALA A 57 7.95 -13.43 -0.64
N GLU A 58 7.15 -14.40 -0.21
CA GLU A 58 7.22 -14.94 1.16
C GLU A 58 8.58 -15.56 1.47
N ALA A 59 9.15 -16.32 0.53
CA ALA A 59 10.49 -16.86 0.69
C ALA A 59 11.55 -15.75 0.87
N ALA A 60 11.45 -14.66 0.11
CA ALA A 60 12.33 -13.51 0.24
C ALA A 60 12.16 -12.77 1.58
N VAL A 61 10.93 -12.63 2.08
CA VAL A 61 10.66 -12.03 3.40
C VAL A 61 11.26 -12.89 4.52
N ILE A 62 11.09 -14.20 4.45
CA ILE A 62 11.66 -15.16 5.41
C ILE A 62 13.20 -15.12 5.38
N GLU A 63 13.80 -14.98 4.20
CA GLU A 63 15.26 -14.89 4.05
C GLU A 63 15.82 -13.59 4.64
N VAL A 64 15.15 -12.46 4.41
CA VAL A 64 15.52 -11.17 5.02
C VAL A 64 15.44 -11.23 6.54
N GLU A 65 14.39 -11.84 7.09
CA GLU A 65 14.18 -11.95 8.55
C GLU A 65 15.21 -12.85 9.25
N LYS A 66 15.69 -13.90 8.55
CA LYS A 66 16.80 -14.75 9.02
C LYS A 66 18.12 -13.99 9.05
N LEU A 67 18.41 -13.21 8.01
CA LEU A 67 19.65 -12.43 7.91
C LEU A 67 19.70 -11.30 8.93
N THR A 68 18.56 -10.69 9.29
CA THR A 68 18.50 -9.68 10.35
C THR A 68 18.71 -10.30 11.73
N SER A 69 18.12 -11.47 12.00
CA SER A 69 18.30 -12.18 13.27
C SER A 69 19.75 -12.63 13.51
N GLN A 70 20.46 -13.04 12.45
CA GLN A 70 21.89 -13.40 12.54
C GLN A 70 22.82 -12.21 12.78
N ARG A 71 22.45 -11.01 12.33
CA ARG A 71 23.25 -9.80 12.57
C ARG A 71 23.18 -9.33 14.03
N ASP A 72 22.04 -9.53 14.68
CA ASP A 72 21.85 -9.15 16.09
C ASP A 72 22.47 -10.15 17.09
N SER A 73 22.83 -11.35 16.62
CA SER A 73 23.45 -12.41 17.43
C SER A 73 24.98 -12.34 17.50
N ASN A 74 25.61 -11.47 16.70
CA ASN A 74 27.07 -11.30 16.58
C ASN A 74 27.59 -10.00 17.25
N ARG A 75 26.81 -9.43 18.17
CA ARG A 75 27.17 -8.24 18.94
C ARG A 75 27.32 -8.57 20.42
#